data_AF-A0A1I0XZT0-F1
#
_entry.id   AF-A0A1I0XZT0-F1
#
_cell.length_a   1.000
_cell.length_b   1.000
_cell.length_c   1.000
_cell.angle_alpha   90.00
_cell.angle_beta   90.00
_cell.angle_gamma   90.00
#
_symmetry.space_group_name_H-M   'P 1'
#
loop_
_entity.id
_entity.type
_entity.pdbx_description
1 polymer ?
#
loop_
_entity_poly.entity_id
_entity_poly.type
_entity_poly.pdbx_seq_one_letter_code
_entity_poly.pdbx_strand_id
1 'polypeptide(L)'
;MELIGIGGFSPLTGFMGQDDYENVVKNTRLVDGTIWSIPITLPATEEQAKNFNVGEQIALKGKDGIIYGTITLREKYAYDKKKEMQNIYGTADTAHPA
;
A
#
# COMPACT_ATOMS: atom_id res chain seq x y z
N MET A 1 2.63 -5.41 8.41
CA MET A 1 3.63 -6.24 7.69
C MET A 1 3.47 -7.72 7.99
N GLU A 2 2.98 -8.08 9.19
CA GLU A 2 2.78 -9.46 9.62
C GLU A 2 2.06 -10.32 8.57
N LEU A 3 0.93 -9.87 8.02
CA LEU A 3 0.15 -10.64 7.03
C LEU A 3 0.82 -10.83 5.66
N ILE A 4 1.67 -9.90 5.21
CA ILE A 4 2.48 -10.10 3.99
C ILE A 4 3.65 -11.05 4.30
N GLY A 5 4.34 -10.82 5.41
CA GLY A 5 5.52 -11.59 5.80
C GLY A 5 5.23 -13.06 6.14
N ILE A 6 4.05 -13.37 6.67
CA ILE A 6 3.62 -14.76 6.94
C ILE A 6 2.82 -15.39 5.79
N GLY A 7 2.65 -14.68 4.66
CA GLY A 7 1.92 -15.18 3.50
C GLY A 7 0.39 -15.18 3.64
N GLY A 8 -0.16 -14.55 4.69
CA GLY A 8 -1.60 -14.35 4.87
C GLY A 8 -2.26 -13.49 3.78
N PHE A 9 -1.48 -12.73 3.03
CA PHE A 9 -1.92 -11.99 1.84
C PHE A 9 -1.46 -12.60 0.51
N SER A 10 -1.14 -13.90 0.46
CA SER A 10 -0.84 -14.57 -0.81
C SER A 10 -1.94 -14.33 -1.84
N PRO A 11 -1.60 -13.98 -3.11
CA PRO A 11 -0.28 -14.09 -3.74
C PRO A 11 0.64 -12.87 -3.56
N LEU A 12 0.26 -11.85 -2.78
CA LEU A 12 1.06 -10.64 -2.63
C LEU A 12 2.39 -10.94 -1.93
N THR A 13 3.48 -10.60 -2.60
CA THR A 13 4.85 -10.70 -2.07
C THR A 13 5.38 -9.36 -1.56
N GLY A 14 4.53 -8.34 -1.48
CA GLY A 14 4.91 -6.97 -1.14
C GLY A 14 3.73 -6.00 -1.18
N PHE A 15 4.01 -4.72 -0.96
CA PHE A 15 3.04 -3.64 -1.16
C PHE A 15 2.79 -3.39 -2.65
N MET A 16 1.59 -2.96 -3.00
CA MET A 16 1.16 -2.72 -4.38
C MET A 16 1.87 -1.52 -5.02
N GLY A 17 2.34 -1.70 -6.25
CA GLY A 17 2.72 -0.61 -7.14
C GLY A 17 1.49 0.18 -7.62
N GLN A 18 1.72 1.23 -8.40
CA GLN A 18 0.65 2.16 -8.80
C GLN A 18 -0.44 1.47 -9.62
N ASP A 19 -0.08 0.64 -10.59
CA ASP A 19 -1.04 0.00 -11.49
C ASP A 19 -1.97 -0.99 -10.76
N ASP A 20 -1.40 -1.82 -9.88
CA ASP A 20 -2.18 -2.74 -9.03
C ASP A 20 -3.11 -1.98 -8.09
N TYR A 21 -2.61 -0.91 -7.48
CA TYR A 21 -3.41 -0.05 -6.62
C TYR A 21 -4.60 0.55 -7.38
N GLU A 22 -4.35 1.18 -8.54
CA GLU A 22 -5.40 1.83 -9.32
C GLU A 22 -6.43 0.81 -9.83
N ASN A 23 -5.98 -0.37 -10.24
CA ASN A 23 -6.86 -1.42 -10.73
C ASN A 23 -7.71 -2.02 -9.60
N VAL A 24 -7.15 -2.18 -8.40
CA VAL A 24 -7.92 -2.61 -7.22
C VAL A 24 -8.98 -1.58 -6.87
N VAL A 25 -8.61 -0.29 -6.82
CA VAL A 25 -9.54 0.82 -6.52
C VAL A 25 -10.65 0.95 -7.56
N LYS A 26 -10.42 0.58 -8.82
CA LYS A 26 -11.42 0.71 -9.88
C LYS A 26 -12.24 -0.56 -10.13
N ASN A 27 -11.59 -1.71 -10.08
CA ASN A 27 -12.10 -2.97 -10.63
C ASN A 27 -12.06 -4.13 -9.63
N THR A 28 -11.62 -3.91 -8.38
CA THR A 28 -11.56 -4.95 -7.33
C THR A 28 -10.66 -6.15 -7.75
N ARG A 29 -9.60 -5.87 -8.51
CA ARG A 29 -8.65 -6.87 -9.02
C ARG A 29 -7.24 -6.31 -9.13
N LEU A 30 -6.24 -7.18 -8.97
CA LEU A 30 -4.88 -6.91 -9.42
C LEU A 30 -4.82 -6.82 -10.95
N VAL A 31 -3.74 -6.27 -11.50
CA VAL A 31 -3.55 -6.13 -12.95
C VAL A 31 -3.53 -7.50 -13.65
N ASP A 32 -3.05 -8.53 -12.97
CA ASP A 32 -3.04 -9.91 -13.48
C ASP A 32 -4.43 -10.59 -13.50
N GLY A 33 -5.47 -9.89 -13.01
CA GLY A 33 -6.85 -10.35 -12.97
C GLY A 33 -7.26 -11.05 -11.67
N THR A 34 -6.33 -11.30 -10.75
CA THR A 34 -6.60 -11.86 -9.43
C THR A 34 -7.58 -10.98 -8.66
N ILE A 35 -8.63 -11.56 -8.07
CA ILE A 35 -9.61 -10.82 -7.28
C ILE A 35 -8.94 -10.30 -6.01
N TRP A 36 -9.03 -8.98 -5.80
CA TRP A 36 -8.50 -8.34 -4.62
C TRP A 36 -9.24 -7.04 -4.34
N SER A 37 -9.88 -6.93 -3.17
CA SER A 37 -10.84 -5.86 -2.89
C SER A 37 -10.31 -4.70 -2.07
N ILE A 38 -9.14 -4.83 -1.44
CA ILE A 38 -8.60 -3.79 -0.54
C ILE A 38 -7.14 -3.51 -0.94
N PRO A 39 -6.79 -2.27 -1.29
CA PRO A 39 -5.41 -1.95 -1.65
C PRO A 39 -4.47 -2.18 -0.46
N ILE A 40 -3.31 -2.79 -0.73
CA ILE A 40 -2.27 -3.05 0.26
C ILE A 40 -1.07 -2.17 -0.05
N THR A 41 -1.07 -0.95 0.49
CA THR A 41 -0.01 0.05 0.28
C THR A 41 0.66 0.44 1.60
N LEU A 42 1.80 1.13 1.51
CA LEU A 42 2.48 1.70 2.67
C LEU A 42 2.42 3.23 2.57
N PRO A 43 1.53 3.90 3.33
CA PRO A 43 1.42 5.36 3.27
C PRO A 43 2.67 6.01 3.87
N ALA A 44 3.13 7.07 3.21
CA ALA A 44 4.20 7.95 3.68
C ALA A 44 3.82 9.41 3.43
N THR A 45 4.33 10.33 4.25
CA THR A 45 4.20 11.76 3.97
C THR A 45 5.10 12.16 2.80
N GLU A 46 4.80 13.28 2.13
CA GLU A 46 5.68 13.80 1.08
C GLU A 46 7.11 14.06 1.59
N GLU A 47 7.25 14.55 2.82
CA GLU A 47 8.56 14.78 3.44
C GLU A 47 9.33 13.47 3.64
N GLN A 48 8.67 12.40 4.10
CA GLN A 48 9.29 11.07 4.20
C GLN A 48 9.69 10.55 2.82
N ALA A 49 8.78 10.62 1.84
CA ALA A 49 9.01 10.11 0.49
C ALA A 49 10.12 10.84 -0.27
N LYS A 50 10.41 12.11 0.07
CA LYS A 50 11.55 12.87 -0.48
C LYS A 50 12.90 12.33 -0.01
N ASN A 51 12.96 11.75 1.18
CA ASN A 51 14.20 11.22 1.76
C ASN A 51 14.59 9.83 1.24
N PHE A 52 13.72 9.17 0.48
CA PHE A 52 13.95 7.83 -0.05
C PHE A 52 14.10 7.82 -1.56
N ASN A 53 15.01 6.99 -2.06
CA ASN A 53 15.26 6.81 -3.49
C ASN A 53 14.78 5.44 -3.97
N VAL A 54 14.27 5.38 -5.21
CA VAL A 54 13.93 4.10 -5.83
C VAL A 54 15.20 3.25 -5.94
N GLY A 55 15.07 1.96 -5.62
CA GLY A 55 16.18 1.00 -5.50
C GLY A 55 16.77 0.89 -4.10
N GLU A 56 16.44 1.81 -3.19
CA GLU A 56 16.93 1.79 -1.81
C GLU A 56 16.27 0.69 -0.97
N GLN A 57 17.02 0.11 -0.04
CA GLN A 57 16.48 -0.79 0.97
C GLN A 57 16.11 -0.01 2.25
N ILE A 58 14.84 -0.05 2.62
CA ILE A 58 14.28 0.72 3.72
C ILE A 58 13.88 -0.22 4.86
N ALA A 59 14.32 0.08 6.07
CA ALA A 59 13.91 -0.64 7.27
C ALA A 59 12.51 -0.17 7.73
N LEU A 60 11.62 -1.12 7.97
CA LEU A 60 10.30 -0.86 8.51
C LEU A 60 10.34 -1.04 10.03
N LYS A 61 10.39 0.10 10.71
CA LYS A 61 10.51 0.20 12.17
C LYS A 61 9.14 0.47 12.80
N GLY A 62 8.76 -0.36 13.78
CA GLY A 62 7.58 -0.18 14.60
C GLY A 62 7.69 1.01 15.54
N LYS A 63 6.55 1.44 16.10
CA LYS A 63 6.50 2.49 17.13
C LYS A 63 7.19 2.08 18.43
N ASP A 64 7.30 0.78 18.67
CA ASP A 64 8.07 0.15 19.76
C ASP A 64 9.59 0.21 19.53
N GLY A 65 10.02 0.67 18.35
CA GLY A 65 11.42 0.77 17.97
C GLY A 65 12.02 -0.50 17.35
N ILE A 66 11.23 -1.56 17.20
CA ILE A 66 11.68 -2.84 16.63
C ILE A 66 11.64 -2.77 15.11
N ILE A 67 12.65 -3.33 14.43
CA ILE A 67 12.64 -3.50 12.99
C ILE A 67 11.88 -4.79 12.67
N TYR A 68 10.74 -4.67 12.00
CA TYR A 68 9.92 -5.81 11.60
C TYR A 68 10.33 -6.41 10.25
N GLY A 69 11.16 -5.70 9.48
CA GLY A 69 11.63 -6.15 8.19
C GLY A 69 12.25 -5.02 7.37
N THR A 70 12.64 -5.36 6.15
CA THR A 70 13.13 -4.38 5.15
C THR A 70 12.35 -4.53 3.86
N ILE A 71 12.21 -3.44 3.11
CA ILE A 71 11.64 -3.42 1.77
C ILE A 71 12.63 -2.81 0.80
N THR A 72 12.61 -3.25 -0.45
CA THR A 72 13.25 -2.51 -1.54
C THR A 72 12.21 -1.58 -2.15
N LEU A 73 12.48 -0.27 -2.13
CA LEU A 73 11.59 0.73 -2.70
C LEU A 73 11.59 0.61 -4.23
N ARG A 74 10.53 0.08 -4.82
CA ARG A 74 10.39 -0.02 -6.28
C ARG A 74 9.71 1.20 -6.87
N GLU A 75 8.68 1.71 -6.18
CA GLU A 75 7.84 2.79 -6.67
C GLU A 75 7.40 3.69 -5.51
N LYS A 76 7.26 4.99 -5.80
CA LYS A 76 6.60 5.97 -4.93
C LYS A 76 5.68 6.83 -5.78
N TYR A 77 4.42 6.94 -5.40
CA TYR A 77 3.38 7.64 -6.17
C TYR A 77 2.41 8.36 -5.23
N ALA A 78 1.79 9.41 -5.73
CA ALA A 78 0.67 10.07 -5.07
C ALA A 78 -0.65 9.37 -5.46
N TYR A 79 -1.65 9.42 -4.60
CA TYR A 79 -2.96 8.83 -4.86
C TYR A 79 -4.09 9.76 -4.44
N ASP A 80 -5.26 9.57 -5.03
CA ASP A 80 -6.47 10.31 -4.68
C ASP A 80 -7.22 9.59 -3.55
N LYS A 81 -7.00 10.06 -2.32
CA LYS A 81 -7.64 9.51 -1.13
C LYS A 81 -9.17 9.54 -1.20
N LYS A 82 -9.78 10.54 -1.84
CA LYS A 82 -11.25 10.61 -1.97
C LYS A 82 -11.76 9.53 -2.90
N LYS A 83 -11.07 9.31 -4.03
CA LYS A 83 -11.41 8.25 -4.99
C LYS A 83 -11.30 6.87 -4.36
N GLU A 84 -10.24 6.62 -3.59
CA GLU A 84 -10.07 5.37 -2.86
C GLU A 84 -11.21 5.16 -1.86
N MET A 85 -11.49 6.16 -1.01
CA MET A 85 -12.54 6.04 -0.01
C MET A 85 -13.91 5.75 -0.63
N GLN A 86 -14.26 6.47 -1.70
CA GLN A 86 -15.53 6.30 -2.39
C GLN A 86 -15.68 4.89 -2.97
N ASN A 87 -14.63 4.37 -3.60
CA ASN A 87 -14.71 3.11 -4.34
C ASN A 87 -14.46 1.87 -3.47
N ILE A 88 -13.64 1.97 -2.42
CA ILE A 88 -13.31 0.85 -1.54
C ILE A 88 -14.27 0.79 -0.36
N TYR A 89 -14.56 1.93 0.28
CA TYR A 89 -15.37 1.98 1.51
C TYR A 89 -16.80 2.48 1.27
N GLY A 90 -17.15 2.85 0.04
CA GLY A 90 -18.49 3.32 -0.31
C GLY A 90 -18.84 4.69 0.27
N THR A 91 -17.86 5.46 0.75
CA THR A 91 -18.08 6.77 1.37
C THR A 91 -16.98 7.75 1.00
N ALA A 92 -17.32 9.05 0.89
CA ALA A 92 -16.35 10.14 0.75
C ALA A 92 -16.04 10.82 2.10
N ASP A 93 -16.56 10.29 3.21
CA ASP A 93 -16.38 10.88 4.54
C ASP A 93 -14.95 10.65 5.07
N THR A 94 -14.23 11.75 5.27
CA THR A 94 -12.87 11.75 5.82
C THR A 94 -12.80 11.34 7.29
N ALA A 95 -13.93 11.33 8.01
CA ALA A 95 -14.03 10.83 9.37
C ALA A 95 -14.19 9.30 9.45
N HIS A 96 -14.31 8.62 8.30
CA HIS A 96 -14.31 7.16 8.26
C HIS A 96 -12.98 6.63 8.83
N PRO A 97 -13.01 5.68 9.78
CA PRO A 97 -11.82 5.24 10.52
C PRO A 97 -10.81 4.40 9.71
N ALA A 98 -11.05 4.23 8.40
CA ALA A 98 -10.21 3.41 7.52
C ALA A 98 -9.03 4.21 6.96
#